data_AF-A0A948DNC0-F1
#
_entry.id   AF-A0A948DNC0-F1
#
_cell.length_a   1.000
_cell.length_b   1.000
_cell.length_c   1.000
_cell.angle_alpha   90.00
_cell.angle_beta   90.00
_cell.angle_gamma   90.00
#
_symmetry.space_group_name_H-M   'P 1'
#
loop_
_entity.id
_entity.type
_entity.pdbx_description
1 polymer ?
#
loop_
_entity_poly.entity_id
_entity_poly.type
_entity_poly.pdbx_seq_one_letter_code
_entity_poly.pdbx_strand_id
1 'polypeptide(L)'
;MTSYELFISLRYLRAKRKQVFVSIVTFISIAGIFLGVAALIIVLAVMNGFETDLRNKILGINSHIILMEHGGAMRNHPRVMREVA
;
A
#
# COMPACT_ATOMS: atom_id res chain seq x y z
N MET A 1 -33.91 -1.83 -11.80
CA MET A 1 -34.33 -0.50 -11.33
C MET A 1 -33.19 0.53 -11.32
N THR A 2 -31.93 0.12 -11.12
CA THR A 2 -30.75 1.02 -11.06
C THR A 2 -30.33 1.70 -12.37
N SER A 3 -30.64 1.11 -13.54
CA SER A 3 -30.17 1.64 -14.82
C SER A 3 -30.79 3.00 -15.18
N TYR A 4 -32.05 3.23 -14.78
CA TYR A 4 -32.74 4.50 -15.03
C TYR A 4 -32.23 5.64 -14.13
N GLU A 5 -31.92 5.33 -12.87
CA GLU A 5 -31.34 6.30 -11.92
C GLU A 5 -29.93 6.73 -12.32
N LEU A 6 -29.09 5.77 -12.75
CA LEU A 6 -27.77 6.06 -13.32
C LEU A 6 -27.88 6.93 -14.58
N PHE A 7 -28.85 6.65 -15.46
CA PHE A 7 -29.08 7.43 -16.67
C PHE A 7 -29.47 8.89 -16.37
N ILE A 8 -30.35 9.11 -15.38
CA ILE A 8 -30.73 10.46 -14.92
C ILE A 8 -29.52 11.15 -14.27
N SER A 9 -28.83 10.49 -13.36
CA SER A 9 -27.71 11.06 -12.62
C SER A 9 -26.56 11.47 -13.55
N LEU A 10 -26.22 10.61 -14.50
CA LEU A 10 -25.18 10.90 -15.51
C LEU A 10 -25.63 12.01 -16.48
N ARG A 11 -26.92 12.08 -16.82
CA ARG A 11 -27.47 13.17 -17.64
C ARG A 11 -27.41 14.50 -16.90
N TYR A 12 -27.63 14.54 -15.59
CA TYR A 12 -27.50 15.76 -14.78
C TYR A 12 -26.05 16.18 -14.58
N LEU A 13 -25.14 15.24 -14.32
CA LEU A 13 -23.69 15.49 -14.30
C LEU A 13 -23.16 15.99 -15.65
N ARG A 14 -23.76 15.51 -16.76
CA ARG A 14 -23.37 15.85 -18.13
C ARG A 14 -24.20 16.98 -18.75
N ALA A 15 -25.22 17.52 -18.04
CA ALA A 15 -26.11 18.53 -18.57
C ALA A 15 -25.39 19.88 -18.68
N LYS A 16 -24.75 20.04 -19.85
CA LYS A 16 -24.15 21.26 -20.36
C LYS A 16 -25.06 22.48 -20.15
N ARG A 17 -24.74 23.33 -19.17
CA ARG A 17 -25.07 24.76 -19.25
C ARG A 17 -23.86 25.48 -19.83
N LYS A 18 -24.10 26.12 -20.98
CA LYS A 18 -23.18 26.87 -21.84
C LYS A 18 -22.38 27.96 -21.11
N GLN A 19 -21.36 27.59 -20.33
CA GLN A 19 -20.36 28.53 -19.82
C GLN A 19 -18.99 27.86 -19.94
N VAL A 20 -18.27 28.17 -21.02
CA VAL A 20 -16.89 27.69 -21.28
C VAL A 20 -15.99 27.91 -20.06
N PHE A 21 -16.21 29.02 -19.34
CA PHE A 21 -15.53 29.36 -18.10
C PHE A 21 -15.69 28.29 -17.00
N VAL A 22 -16.92 27.82 -16.76
CA VAL A 22 -17.20 26.79 -15.75
C VAL A 22 -16.55 25.46 -16.15
N SER A 23 -16.59 25.11 -17.44
CA SER A 23 -15.97 23.87 -17.93
C SER A 23 -14.45 23.83 -17.74
N ILE A 24 -13.76 24.98 -17.87
CA ILE A 24 -12.30 25.07 -17.69
C ILE A 24 -11.94 24.90 -16.21
N VAL A 25 -12.64 25.61 -15.32
CA VAL A 25 -12.39 25.50 -13.87
C VAL A 25 -12.62 24.06 -13.40
N THR A 26 -13.72 23.41 -13.80
CA THR A 26 -13.99 22.01 -13.43
C THR A 26 -12.86 21.08 -13.88
N PHE A 27 -12.32 21.26 -15.09
CA PHE A 27 -11.20 20.44 -15.56
C PHE A 27 -9.94 20.65 -14.74
N ILE A 28 -9.56 21.91 -14.46
CA ILE A 28 -8.39 22.25 -13.66
C ILE A 28 -8.55 21.72 -12.22
N SER A 29 -9.73 21.85 -11.61
CA SER A 29 -9.99 21.32 -10.27
C SER A 29 -9.87 19.80 -10.20
N ILE A 30 -10.42 19.07 -11.17
CA ILE A 30 -10.29 17.60 -11.23
C ILE A 30 -8.83 17.20 -11.39
N ALA A 31 -8.09 17.86 -12.30
CA ALA A 31 -6.68 17.61 -12.51
C ALA A 31 -5.85 17.89 -11.25
N GLY A 32 -6.12 18.98 -10.53
CA GLY A 32 -5.45 19.32 -9.29
C GLY A 32 -5.69 18.31 -8.18
N ILE A 33 -6.95 17.89 -7.96
CA ILE A 33 -7.29 16.86 -6.98
C ILE A 33 -6.63 15.53 -7.35
N PHE A 34 -6.68 15.15 -8.63
CA PHE A 34 -6.05 13.93 -9.12
C PHE A 34 -4.54 13.92 -8.82
N LEU A 35 -3.82 14.99 -9.17
CA LEU A 35 -2.38 15.11 -8.90
C LEU A 35 -2.07 15.11 -7.40
N GLY A 36 -2.86 15.82 -6.59
CA GLY A 36 -2.67 15.87 -5.14
C GLY A 36 -2.88 14.52 -4.46
N VAL A 37 -3.97 13.83 -4.80
CA VAL A 37 -4.26 12.50 -4.26
C VAL A 37 -3.24 11.48 -4.76
N ALA A 38 -2.84 11.54 -6.04
CA ALA A 38 -1.82 10.65 -6.58
C ALA A 38 -0.48 10.82 -5.85
N ALA A 39 -0.03 12.05 -5.60
CA ALA A 39 1.19 12.31 -4.84
C ALA A 39 1.12 11.73 -3.42
N LEU A 40 -0.01 11.93 -2.73
CA LEU A 40 -0.20 11.39 -1.37
C LEU A 40 -0.15 9.86 -1.35
N ILE A 41 -0.84 9.21 -2.29
CA ILE A 41 -0.83 7.75 -2.43
C ILE A 41 0.58 7.23 -2.68
N ILE A 42 1.35 7.88 -3.57
CA ILE A 42 2.72 7.47 -3.90
C ILE A 42 3.62 7.55 -2.65
N VAL A 43 3.56 8.65 -1.89
CA VAL A 43 4.37 8.81 -0.68
C VAL A 43 4.05 7.72 0.34
N LEU A 44 2.76 7.46 0.58
CA LEU A 44 2.32 6.38 1.47
C LEU A 44 2.80 5.02 0.99
N ALA A 45 2.70 4.74 -0.32
CA ALA A 45 3.18 3.49 -0.90
C ALA A 45 4.69 3.29 -0.72
N VAL A 46 5.48 4.34 -0.92
CA VAL A 46 6.93 4.31 -0.72
C VAL A 46 7.27 4.05 0.74
N MET A 47 6.64 4.77 1.67
CA MET A 47 6.87 4.58 3.11
C MET A 47 6.50 3.15 3.56
N ASN A 48 5.33 2.65 3.16
CA ASN A 48 4.89 1.29 3.50
C ASN A 48 5.84 0.20 2.94
N GLY A 49 6.29 0.36 1.69
CA GLY A 49 7.27 -0.55 1.09
C GLY A 49 8.61 -0.52 1.83
N PHE A 50 9.08 0.69 2.14
CA PHE A 50 10.34 0.89 2.84
C PHE A 50 10.31 0.38 4.29
N GLU A 51 9.19 0.55 5.00
CA GLU A 51 8.99 0.00 6.35
C GLU A 51 9.11 -1.53 6.34
N THR A 52 8.54 -2.19 5.34
CA THR A 52 8.65 -3.64 5.18
C THR A 52 10.11 -4.07 4.97
N ASP A 53 10.84 -3.37 4.10
CA ASP A 53 12.24 -3.66 3.83
C ASP A 53 13.15 -3.40 5.03
N LEU A 54 12.92 -2.31 5.75
CA LEU A 54 13.65 -2.00 6.97
C LEU A 54 13.36 -3.03 8.06
N ARG A 55 12.08 -3.37 8.27
CA ARG A 55 11.67 -4.41 9.21
C ARG A 55 12.33 -5.74 8.87
N ASN A 56 12.36 -6.11 7.60
CA ASN A 56 13.03 -7.33 7.13
C ASN A 56 14.55 -7.28 7.32
N LYS A 57 15.20 -6.13 7.11
CA LYS A 57 16.64 -5.97 7.41
C LYS A 57 16.91 -6.11 8.90
N ILE A 58 16.12 -5.47 9.76
CA ILE A 58 16.29 -5.50 11.22
C ILE A 58 16.01 -6.90 11.79
N LEU A 59 14.92 -7.54 11.36
CA LEU A 59 14.55 -8.88 11.80
C LEU A 59 15.38 -9.98 11.14
N GLY A 60 15.84 -9.80 9.91
CA GLY A 60 16.71 -10.76 9.20
C GLY A 60 18.11 -10.87 9.82
N ILE A 61 18.56 -9.86 10.54
CA ILE A 61 19.83 -9.91 11.31
C ILE A 61 19.66 -10.71 12.61
N ASN A 62 18.42 -10.88 13.11
CA ASN A 62 18.12 -11.71 14.26
C ASN A 62 17.76 -13.12 13.77
N SER A 63 18.60 -14.11 14.06
CA SER A 63 18.34 -15.52 13.74
C SER A 63 16.94 -15.91 14.22
N HIS A 64 16.03 -16.19 13.28
CA HIS A 64 14.61 -16.46 13.60
C HIS A 64 14.41 -17.69 14.51
N ILE A 65 15.46 -18.51 14.67
CA ILE A 65 15.48 -19.68 15.53
C ILE A 65 16.78 -19.64 16.35
N ILE A 66 16.66 -19.57 17.68
CA ILE A 66 17.78 -19.67 18.62
C ILE A 66 17.61 -21.00 19.37
N LEU A 67 18.43 -21.99 19.03
CA LEU A 67 18.46 -23.28 19.73
C LEU A 67 19.42 -23.15 20.92
N MET A 68 18.91 -23.32 22.14
CA MET A 68 19.71 -23.34 23.38
C MET A 68 19.49 -24.65 24.13
N GLU A 69 20.57 -25.29 24.56
CA GLU A 69 20.52 -26.47 25.43
C GLU A 69 20.29 -26.00 26.88
N HIS A 70 19.21 -26.45 27.52
CA HIS A 70 18.91 -26.07 28.91
C HIS A 70 19.91 -26.75 29.87
N GLY A 71 20.75 -25.97 30.53
CA GLY A 71 21.60 -26.43 31.63
C GLY A 71 23.05 -26.80 31.29
N GLY A 72 23.55 -26.51 30.09
CA GLY A 72 24.96 -26.78 29.75
C GLY A 72 25.40 -26.31 28.37
N ALA A 73 26.71 -26.45 28.09
CA ALA A 73 27.28 -26.15 26.77
C ALA A 73 26.78 -27.15 25.72
N MET A 74 26.45 -26.66 24.52
CA MET A 74 25.79 -27.46 23.48
C MET A 74 26.67 -28.64 23.04
N ARG A 75 26.35 -29.87 23.48
CA ARG A 75 27.24 -31.03 23.27
C ARG A 75 27.08 -31.69 21.90
N ASN A 76 25.94 -31.50 21.25
CA ASN A 76 25.55 -32.25 20.04
C ASN A 76 25.02 -31.36 18.91
N HIS A 77 25.63 -30.19 18.72
CA HIS A 77 25.30 -29.26 17.63
C HIS A 77 25.12 -29.91 16.22
N PRO A 78 25.97 -30.84 15.75
CA PRO A 78 25.85 -31.40 14.39
C PRO A 78 24.68 -32.38 14.17
N ARG A 79 24.04 -32.90 15.24
CA ARG A 79 22.82 -33.73 15.10
C ARG A 79 21.58 -32.84 14.98
N VAL A 80 21.46 -31.84 15.85
CA VAL A 80 20.30 -30.94 15.89
C VAL A 80 20.17 -30.13 14.59
N MET A 81 21.30 -29.71 13.99
CA MET A 81 21.28 -29.06 12.68
C MET A 81 20.75 -29.95 11.55
N ARG A 82 20.80 -31.28 11.68
CA ARG A 82 20.37 -32.23 10.64
C ARG A 82 18.88 -32.58 10.74
N GLU A 83 18.26 -32.29 11.87
CA GLU A 83 16.87 -32.60 12.19
C GLU A 83 15.96 -31.37 12.02
N VAL A 84 16.55 -30.17 12.00
CA VAL A 84 15.87 -28.87 11.82
C VAL A 84 16.04 -28.31 10.40
N ALA A 85 16.99 -28.83 9.62
CA ALA A 85 17.15 -28.51 8.19
C ALA A 85 16.10 -29.24 7.34
#